data_AF-A0A2D7BZQ8-F1
#
_entry.id   AF-A0A2D7BZQ8-F1
#
_cell.length_a   1.000
_cell.length_b   1.000
_cell.length_c   1.000
_cell.angle_alpha   90.00
_cell.angle_beta   90.00
_cell.angle_gamma   90.00
#
_symmetry.space_group_name_H-M   'P 1'
#
loop_
_entity.id
_entity.type
_entity.pdbx_description
1 polymer ?
#
loop_
_entity_poly.entity_id
_entity_poly.type
_entity_poly.pdbx_seq_one_letter_code
_entity_poly.pdbx_strand_id
1 'polypeptide(L)'
;MTKFNKEDFTWDGMYLMYRGKHTKSVNMEVASPNCHPSWHGLPKPEFIARFKYGYKPWKAWVNFLVKNVSIEKYLELSDHQNKFYSEKYGYEVNGSPVFAMESLGYKGKK
;
A
#
# COMPACT_ATOMS: atom_id res chain seq x y z
N MET A 1 -15.86 1.31 -0.79
CA MET A 1 -14.42 1.61 -0.67
C MET A 1 -14.06 1.67 0.79
N THR A 2 -13.07 0.89 1.21
CA THR A 2 -12.69 0.69 2.61
C THR A 2 -11.64 1.72 3.01
N LYS A 3 -11.77 2.33 4.19
CA LYS A 3 -10.76 3.27 4.71
C LYS A 3 -9.62 2.51 5.37
N PHE A 4 -8.41 3.07 5.28
CA PHE A 4 -7.29 2.60 6.07
C PHE A 4 -7.54 2.85 7.56
N ASN A 5 -7.27 1.85 8.40
CA ASN A 5 -7.13 2.03 9.84
C ASN A 5 -5.65 2.14 10.21
N LYS A 6 -5.31 3.10 11.08
CA LYS A 6 -3.92 3.36 11.47
C LYS A 6 -3.27 2.17 12.20
N GLU A 7 -4.05 1.46 13.01
CA GLU A 7 -3.57 0.38 13.88
C GLU A 7 -3.20 -0.89 13.09
N ASP A 8 -3.74 -1.03 11.88
CA ASP A 8 -3.49 -2.17 11.00
C ASP A 8 -2.19 -2.02 10.17
N PHE A 9 -1.50 -0.89 10.28
CA PHE A 9 -0.20 -0.71 9.64
C PHE A 9 0.93 -1.30 10.50
N THR A 10 1.83 -2.01 9.83
CA THR A 10 3.07 -2.51 10.45
C THR A 10 4.28 -1.95 9.73
N TRP A 11 5.26 -1.48 10.49
CA TRP A 11 6.52 -0.94 10.00
C TRP A 11 7.69 -1.71 10.59
N ASP A 12 8.55 -2.27 9.76
CA ASP A 12 9.69 -3.10 10.20
C ASP A 12 11.07 -2.40 10.09
N GLY A 13 11.08 -1.11 9.73
CA GLY A 13 12.31 -0.37 9.46
C GLY A 13 12.63 -0.18 7.98
N MET A 14 12.03 -0.94 7.06
CA MET A 14 12.13 -0.74 5.61
C MET A 14 10.81 -0.91 4.87
N TYR A 15 9.95 -1.83 5.28
CA TYR A 15 8.68 -2.17 4.67
C TYR A 15 7.52 -1.66 5.53
N LEU A 16 6.61 -0.96 4.87
CA LEU A 16 5.29 -0.61 5.38
C LEU A 16 4.30 -1.60 4.80
N MET A 17 3.68 -2.39 5.66
CA MET A 17 2.66 -3.37 5.30
C MET A 17 1.33 -2.99 5.95
N TYR A 18 0.22 -3.45 5.39
CA TYR A 18 -1.12 -3.23 5.92
C TYR A 18 -1.87 -4.55 6.09
N ARG A 19 -2.45 -4.78 7.27
CA ARG A 19 -3.16 -6.02 7.60
C ARG A 19 -4.67 -5.84 7.79
N GLY A 20 -5.22 -4.67 7.48
CA GLY A 20 -6.66 -4.48 7.61
C GLY A 20 -7.41 -5.20 6.52
N LYS A 21 -8.58 -5.76 6.86
CA LYS A 21 -9.47 -6.39 5.88
C LYS A 21 -10.05 -5.34 4.94
N HIS A 22 -10.14 -5.68 3.66
CA HIS A 22 -10.72 -4.85 2.60
C HIS A 22 -11.41 -5.74 1.57
N THR A 23 -12.10 -5.16 0.59
CA THR A 23 -12.94 -5.94 -0.32
C THR A 23 -12.16 -7.00 -1.12
N LYS A 24 -10.86 -6.79 -1.37
CA LYS A 24 -10.00 -7.73 -2.09
C LYS A 24 -9.10 -8.55 -1.16
N SER A 25 -9.21 -8.38 0.16
CA SER A 25 -8.36 -9.11 1.10
C SER A 25 -8.78 -10.57 1.16
N VAL A 26 -7.79 -11.46 1.13
CA VAL A 26 -7.95 -12.88 1.42
C VAL A 26 -7.16 -13.23 2.67
N ASN A 27 -7.61 -14.23 3.42
CA ASN A 27 -6.81 -14.74 4.52
C ASN A 27 -5.55 -15.43 4.01
N MET A 28 -4.54 -15.51 4.88
CA MET A 28 -3.23 -16.02 4.50
C MET A 28 -3.27 -17.49 4.09
N GLU A 29 -4.15 -18.31 4.68
CA GLU A 29 -4.37 -19.70 4.27
C GLU A 29 -4.94 -19.85 2.85
N VAL A 30 -5.64 -18.84 2.34
CA VAL A 30 -6.14 -18.83 0.96
C VAL A 30 -5.04 -18.38 0.00
N ALA A 31 -4.26 -17.36 0.38
CA ALA A 31 -3.16 -16.86 -0.44
C ALA A 31 -1.95 -17.80 -0.47
N SER A 32 -1.69 -18.51 0.61
CA SER A 32 -0.62 -19.51 0.75
C SER A 32 -1.13 -20.66 1.63
N PRO A 33 -1.63 -21.74 1.02
CA PRO A 33 -2.20 -22.89 1.73
C PRO A 33 -1.24 -23.55 2.74
N ASN A 34 0.06 -23.42 2.53
CA ASN A 34 1.11 -23.97 3.39
C ASN A 34 1.68 -22.93 4.37
N CYS A 35 0.94 -21.85 4.67
CA CYS A 35 1.41 -20.86 5.64
C CYS A 35 1.52 -21.45 7.05
N HIS A 36 2.38 -20.85 7.88
CA HIS A 36 2.57 -21.32 9.25
C HIS A 36 1.26 -21.15 10.05
N PRO A 37 0.87 -22.10 10.93
CA PRO A 37 -0.44 -22.08 11.63
C PRO A 37 -0.78 -20.76 12.34
N SER A 38 0.23 -20.01 12.80
CA SER A 38 0.04 -18.69 13.41
C SER A 38 -0.58 -17.63 12.48
N TRP A 39 -0.66 -17.90 11.18
CA TRP A 39 -1.24 -17.00 10.17
C TRP A 39 -2.67 -17.34 9.81
N HIS A 40 -3.19 -18.48 10.29
CA HIS A 40 -4.55 -18.91 9.96
C HIS A 40 -5.58 -17.91 10.50
N GLY A 41 -6.51 -17.50 9.63
CA GLY A 41 -7.55 -16.52 9.96
C GLY A 41 -7.06 -15.06 9.97
N LEU A 42 -5.75 -14.83 9.79
CA LEU A 42 -5.19 -13.50 9.59
C LEU A 42 -5.24 -13.13 8.10
N PRO A 43 -5.63 -11.89 7.76
CA PRO A 43 -5.56 -11.40 6.39
C PRO A 43 -4.11 -11.39 5.88
N LYS A 44 -3.93 -11.70 4.59
CA LYS A 44 -2.66 -11.54 3.90
C LYS A 44 -2.22 -10.06 4.02
N PRO A 45 -1.03 -9.77 4.55
CA PRO A 45 -0.54 -8.39 4.59
C PRO A 45 -0.38 -7.83 3.17
N GLU A 46 -0.92 -6.65 2.92
CA GLU A 46 -0.69 -5.93 1.69
C GLU A 46 0.59 -5.13 1.78
N PHE A 47 1.37 -5.17 0.70
CA PHE A 47 2.53 -4.31 0.54
C PHE A 47 2.07 -2.88 0.26
N ILE A 48 2.48 -1.93 1.10
CA ILE A 48 2.20 -0.50 0.90
C ILE A 48 3.42 0.15 0.28
N ALA A 49 4.55 0.14 0.98
CA ALA A 49 5.75 0.80 0.47
C ALA A 49 7.03 0.19 1.03
N ARG A 50 8.13 0.35 0.30
CA ARG A 50 9.49 0.08 0.77
C ARG A 50 10.32 1.36 0.74
N PHE A 51 10.87 1.77 1.87
CA PHE A 51 11.77 2.91 1.97
C PHE A 51 13.21 2.42 2.12
N LYS A 52 13.94 2.36 1.01
CA LYS A 52 15.28 1.73 0.93
C LYS A 52 16.39 2.60 1.52
N TYR A 53 16.45 3.89 1.17
CA TYR A 53 17.55 4.78 1.52
C TYR A 53 17.07 6.10 2.14
N GLY A 54 17.91 6.73 2.96
CA GLY A 54 17.70 8.08 3.46
C GLY A 54 16.45 8.26 4.32
N TYR A 55 15.78 9.40 4.12
CA TYR A 55 14.56 9.77 4.85
C TYR A 55 13.40 8.81 4.54
N LYS A 56 12.75 8.30 5.60
CA LYS A 56 11.65 7.32 5.50
C LYS A 56 10.34 7.95 5.98
N PRO A 57 9.53 8.58 5.12
CA PRO A 57 8.30 9.27 5.50
C PRO A 57 7.11 8.35 5.83
N TRP A 58 7.34 7.14 6.36
CA TRP A 58 6.30 6.13 6.57
C TRP A 58 5.14 6.64 7.43
N LYS A 59 5.42 7.39 8.50
CA LYS A 59 4.36 7.99 9.35
C LYS A 59 3.51 9.01 8.59
N ALA A 60 4.15 9.80 7.72
CA ALA A 60 3.44 10.80 6.92
C ALA A 60 2.55 10.13 5.87
N TRP A 61 3.02 9.05 5.27
CA TRP A 61 2.23 8.22 4.35
C TRP A 61 1.02 7.61 5.04
N VAL A 62 1.22 6.94 6.19
CA VAL A 62 0.11 6.38 6.98
C VAL A 62 -0.93 7.45 7.32
N ASN A 63 -0.51 8.61 7.82
CA ASN A 63 -1.44 9.68 8.17
C ASN A 63 -2.20 10.22 6.95
N PHE A 64 -1.56 10.32 5.79
CA PHE A 64 -2.20 10.76 4.56
C PHE A 64 -3.23 9.74 4.07
N LEU A 65 -2.85 8.46 4.02
CA LEU A 65 -3.69 7.36 3.57
C LEU A 65 -4.96 7.23 4.42
N VAL A 66 -4.80 7.18 5.75
CA VAL A 66 -5.92 7.08 6.70
C VAL A 66 -6.93 8.23 6.54
N LYS A 67 -6.45 9.45 6.26
CA LYS A 67 -7.31 10.63 6.17
C LYS A 67 -8.04 10.78 4.84
N ASN A 68 -7.41 10.40 3.73
CA ASN A 68 -7.84 10.85 2.40
C ASN A 68 -8.13 9.72 1.42
N VAL A 69 -7.69 8.49 1.69
CA VAL A 69 -7.57 7.44 0.66
C VAL A 69 -8.29 6.18 1.07
N SER A 70 -8.92 5.50 0.09
CA SER A 70 -9.42 4.15 0.25
C SER A 70 -8.37 3.10 -0.11
N ILE A 71 -8.43 1.96 0.57
CA ILE A 71 -7.48 0.86 0.38
C ILE A 71 -7.51 0.38 -1.07
N GLU A 72 -8.69 0.17 -1.65
CA GLU A 72 -8.81 -0.36 -3.00
C GLU A 72 -8.23 0.59 -4.05
N LYS A 73 -8.39 1.90 -3.86
CA LYS A 73 -7.84 2.90 -4.79
C LYS A 73 -6.32 2.96 -4.71
N TYR A 74 -5.78 2.89 -3.49
CA TYR A 74 -4.33 2.83 -3.31
C TYR A 74 -3.74 1.59 -3.97
N LEU A 75 -4.32 0.41 -3.71
CA LEU A 75 -3.82 -0.85 -4.26
C LEU A 75 -3.83 -0.84 -5.78
N GLU A 76 -4.92 -0.37 -6.41
CA GLU A 76 -5.01 -0.21 -7.87
C GLU A 76 -3.86 0.62 -8.44
N LEU A 77 -3.58 1.79 -7.86
CA LEU A 77 -2.53 2.69 -8.34
C LEU A 77 -1.11 2.17 -8.02
N SER A 78 -0.98 1.39 -6.96
CA SER A 78 0.33 0.88 -6.51
C SER A 78 0.75 -0.40 -7.22
N ASP A 79 -0.18 -1.10 -7.86
CA ASP A 79 0.05 -2.38 -8.52
C ASP A 79 0.88 -2.21 -9.79
N HIS A 80 2.05 -2.84 -9.82
CA HIS A 80 3.00 -2.77 -10.92
C HIS A 80 2.50 -3.46 -12.20
N GLN A 81 1.44 -4.27 -12.12
CA GLN A 81 0.78 -4.84 -13.29
C GLN A 81 -0.09 -3.82 -14.03
N ASN A 82 -0.54 -2.77 -13.33
CA ASN A 82 -1.35 -1.72 -13.93
C ASN A 82 -0.47 -0.66 -14.59
N LYS A 83 -0.94 -0.13 -15.73
CA LYS A 83 -0.27 0.93 -16.48
C LYS A 83 -1.11 2.19 -16.48
N PHE A 84 -0.44 3.33 -16.37
CA PHE A 84 -1.07 4.64 -16.34
C PHE A 84 -0.29 5.61 -17.23
N TYR A 85 -0.98 6.42 -18.02
CA TYR A 85 -0.32 7.49 -18.77
C TYR A 85 0.12 8.60 -17.80
N SER A 86 1.41 8.94 -17.82
CA SER A 86 1.94 10.03 -17.00
C SER A 86 2.12 11.29 -17.85
N GLU A 87 1.31 12.32 -17.58
CA GLU A 87 1.48 13.63 -18.22
C GLU A 87 2.86 14.25 -17.94
N LYS A 88 3.45 13.96 -16.77
CA LYS A 88 4.78 14.43 -16.38
C LYS A 88 5.88 13.91 -17.30
N TYR A 89 5.76 12.66 -17.76
CA TYR A 89 6.79 11.99 -18.54
C TYR A 89 6.43 11.83 -20.02
N GLY A 90 5.15 11.96 -20.38
CA GLY A 90 4.65 11.79 -21.75
C GLY A 90 4.57 10.33 -22.21
N TYR A 91 4.61 9.35 -21.30
CA TYR A 91 4.52 7.92 -21.62
C TYR A 91 3.86 7.11 -20.50
N GLU A 92 3.55 5.84 -20.78
CA GLU A 92 2.96 4.91 -19.82
C GLU A 92 3.96 4.48 -18.74
N VAL A 93 3.59 4.67 -17.49
CA VAL A 93 4.33 4.18 -16.32
C VAL A 93 3.55 3.05 -15.65
N ASN A 94 4.27 2.14 -14.99
CA ASN A 94 3.64 1.14 -14.15
C ASN A 94 3.19 1.74 -12.83
N GLY A 95 2.17 1.15 -12.22
CA GLY A 95 1.80 1.44 -10.85
C GLY A 95 2.97 1.22 -9.88
N SER A 96 3.03 2.06 -8.86
CA SER A 96 4.03 1.94 -7.80
C SER A 96 3.57 2.68 -6.55
N PRO A 97 4.14 2.39 -5.37
CA PRO A 97 3.80 3.11 -4.14
C PRO A 97 3.99 4.63 -4.27
N VAL A 98 5.03 5.07 -4.98
CA VAL A 98 5.30 6.50 -5.19
C VAL A 98 4.28 7.10 -6.15
N PHE A 99 4.03 6.44 -7.28
CA PHE A 99 3.02 6.86 -8.25
C PHE A 99 1.65 7.00 -7.58
N ALA A 100 1.23 6.00 -6.79
CA ALA A 100 -0.02 6.05 -6.05
C ALA A 100 -0.11 7.28 -5.14
N MET A 101 0.92 7.55 -4.33
CA MET A 101 0.91 8.70 -3.44
C MET A 101 0.84 10.02 -4.21
N GLU A 102 1.62 10.18 -5.29
CA GLU A 102 1.62 11.38 -6.12
C GLU A 102 0.24 11.59 -6.79
N SER A 103 -0.31 10.56 -7.42
CA SER A 103 -1.63 10.60 -8.07
C SER A 103 -2.77 10.87 -7.09
N LEU A 104 -2.63 10.44 -5.83
CA LEU A 104 -3.60 10.71 -4.77
C LEU A 104 -3.43 12.12 -4.17
N GLY A 105 -2.39 12.86 -4.56
CA GLY A 105 -2.18 14.25 -4.15
C GLY A 105 -1.26 14.44 -2.94
N TYR A 106 -0.49 13.42 -2.55
CA TYR A 106 0.53 13.56 -1.52
C TYR A 106 1.73 14.34 -2.06
N LYS A 107 2.02 15.50 -1.47
CA LYS A 107 3.08 16.42 -1.94
C LYS A 107 4.43 16.24 -1.24
N GLY A 108 4.56 15.26 -0.33
CA GLY A 108 5.77 15.09 0.47
C GLY A 108 6.04 16.25 1.43
N LYS A 109 7.20 16.21 2.09
CA LYS A 109 7.79 17.42 2.67
C LYS A 109 8.41 18.21 1.52
N LYS A 110 8.08 19.50 1.44
CA LYS A 110 8.84 20.48 0.65
C LYS A 110 10.24 20.64 1.23
#